data_AF-A0A7R9LNU3-F1
#
_entry.id   AF-A0A7R9LNU3-F1
#
_cell.length_a   1.000
_cell.length_b   1.000
_cell.length_c   1.000
_cell.angle_alpha   90.00
_cell.angle_beta   90.00
_cell.angle_gamma   90.00
#
_symmetry.space_group_name_H-M   'P 1'
#
loop_
_entity.id
_entity.type
_entity.pdbx_description
1 polymer ?
#
loop_
_entity_poly.entity_id
_entity_poly.type
_entity_poly.pdbx_seq_one_letter_code
_entity_poly.pdbx_strand_id
1 'polypeptide(L)'
;MISNPDLSQKKICLRQFIVHHCENRQLSALTAFSYNNIEEEFVNIIESRARSTDLLSSNQINYYHLLYSYFVRDSNYRRAASVMYEFCRRLSQEVNGLESIKQQVNAYLIVLNCLKIINPKYSWIVKHSYKRETSSPLTKRKLHSNAKRAVGGDDESAKRSLELEIMDSNDMKREYELVKARLRLLQKDEKTFAIANTPLDATETITLLISASLFDLAFNLCSLLKLKYEPIFEGIVSKYIYLVQSGNSYEIVDVYDCFVDNDTPSLGFINAADMAPVDKMWHLIATYLHKYETEGQTCLKRCVAEKLLANGLMIPTCLKLKYQKQNCPELLRLLLTYDFIEEAFDLSIEYMRAFEGKGTEYFD
;
A
#
# COMPACT_ATOMS: atom_id res chain seq x y z
N MET A 1 -5.49 30.33 38.12
CA MET A 1 -4.38 30.12 37.15
C MET A 1 -4.17 31.30 36.21
N ILE A 2 -5.21 31.81 35.54
CA ILE A 2 -5.08 32.90 34.53
C ILE A 2 -4.57 34.21 35.15
N SER A 3 -4.90 34.47 36.42
CA SER A 3 -4.52 35.70 37.16
C SER A 3 -3.11 35.70 37.76
N ASN A 4 -2.31 34.62 37.63
CA ASN A 4 -0.97 34.58 38.22
C ASN A 4 0.04 35.39 37.37
N PRO A 5 0.78 36.39 37.89
CA PRO A 5 1.67 37.22 37.07
C PRO A 5 2.83 36.44 36.43
N ASP A 6 3.33 35.42 37.12
CA ASP A 6 4.52 34.67 36.70
C ASP A 6 4.21 33.56 35.68
N LEU A 7 4.81 33.69 34.49
CA LEU A 7 4.68 32.72 33.39
C LEU A 7 5.22 31.33 33.78
N SER A 8 6.30 31.26 34.55
CA SER A 8 6.91 29.99 34.97
C SER A 8 6.02 29.22 35.96
N GLN A 9 5.44 29.92 36.95
CA GLN A 9 4.52 29.30 37.90
C GLN A 9 3.21 28.89 37.24
N LYS A 10 2.72 29.67 36.27
CA LYS A 10 1.57 29.29 35.43
C LYS A 10 1.78 27.93 34.75
N LYS A 11 2.97 27.68 34.18
CA LYS A 11 3.30 26.40 33.55
C LYS A 11 3.31 25.23 34.54
N ILE A 12 3.86 25.43 35.74
CA ILE A 12 3.91 24.39 36.78
C ILE A 12 2.50 24.04 37.26
N CYS A 13 1.68 25.05 37.55
CA CYS A 13 0.27 24.85 37.92
C CYS A 13 -0.52 24.17 36.80
N LEU A 14 -0.26 24.51 35.53
CA LEU A 14 -0.92 23.89 34.38
C LEU A 14 -0.56 22.40 34.27
N ARG A 15 0.71 22.05 34.44
CA ARG A 15 1.14 20.65 34.43
C ARG A 15 0.46 19.85 35.54
N GLN A 16 0.42 20.38 36.76
CA GLN A 16 -0.26 19.73 37.89
C GLN A 16 -1.75 19.59 37.64
N PHE A 17 -2.39 20.62 37.09
CA PHE A 17 -3.81 20.59 36.72
C PHE A 17 -4.11 19.51 35.67
N ILE A 18 -3.32 19.43 34.60
CA ILE A 18 -3.47 18.41 33.55
C ILE A 18 -3.29 17.01 34.14
N VAL A 19 -2.26 16.80 34.97
CA VAL A 19 -2.01 15.51 35.61
C VAL A 19 -3.19 15.10 36.50
N HIS A 20 -3.67 16.00 37.37
CA HIS A 20 -4.78 15.71 38.27
C HIS A 20 -6.08 15.37 37.51
N HIS A 21 -6.42 16.11 36.47
CA HIS A 21 -7.62 15.83 35.67
C HIS A 21 -7.49 14.56 34.82
N CYS A 22 -6.28 14.22 34.36
CA CYS A 22 -6.00 12.95 33.70
C CYS A 22 -6.10 11.77 34.68
N GLU A 23 -5.53 11.86 35.88
CA GLU A 23 -5.64 10.81 36.90
C GLU A 23 -7.10 10.55 37.30
N ASN A 24 -7.92 11.61 37.37
CA ASN A 24 -9.34 11.52 37.65
C ASN A 24 -10.22 11.15 36.44
N ARG A 25 -9.64 10.91 35.25
CA ARG A 25 -10.32 10.62 33.97
C ARG A 25 -11.37 11.66 33.55
N GLN A 26 -11.25 12.91 34.00
CA GLN A 26 -12.15 14.01 33.66
C GLN A 26 -11.74 14.71 32.36
N LEU A 27 -11.72 13.95 31.26
CA LEU A 27 -11.24 14.44 29.95
C LEU A 27 -12.17 15.49 29.32
N SER A 28 -13.48 15.39 29.56
CA SER A 28 -14.48 16.35 29.07
C SER A 28 -14.35 17.73 29.72
N ALA A 29 -13.87 17.79 30.97
CA ALA A 29 -13.61 19.05 31.64
C ALA A 29 -12.39 19.76 31.01
N LEU A 30 -11.29 19.03 30.80
CA LEU A 30 -10.10 19.51 30.09
C LEU A 30 -10.45 19.97 28.65
N THR A 31 -11.31 19.16 28.04
CA THR A 31 -12.25 19.44 26.96
C THR A 31 -12.78 20.86 26.92
N ALA A 32 -13.61 21.20 27.89
CA ALA A 32 -14.47 22.36 27.90
C ALA A 32 -13.77 23.68 28.29
N PHE A 33 -12.60 23.63 28.94
CA PHE A 33 -11.91 24.86 29.35
C PHE A 33 -11.39 25.65 28.13
N SER A 34 -11.55 26.98 28.18
CA SER A 34 -10.96 27.92 27.23
C SER A 34 -9.62 28.39 27.81
N TYR A 35 -8.51 28.04 27.16
CA TYR A 35 -7.17 28.28 27.72
C TYR A 35 -6.58 29.64 27.28
N ASN A 36 -7.22 30.35 26.35
CA ASN A 36 -6.88 31.70 25.90
C ASN A 36 -5.35 31.86 25.69
N ASN A 37 -4.66 32.63 26.54
CA ASN A 37 -3.22 32.91 26.42
C ASN A 37 -2.29 31.74 26.79
N ILE A 38 -2.82 30.59 27.20
CA ILE A 38 -2.05 29.42 27.67
C ILE A 38 -2.28 28.19 26.76
N GLU A 39 -3.03 28.35 25.66
CA GLU A 39 -3.37 27.26 24.74
C GLU A 39 -2.14 26.56 24.15
N GLU A 40 -1.14 27.32 23.71
CA GLU A 40 0.09 26.74 23.15
C GLU A 40 0.86 25.92 24.18
N GLU A 41 0.95 26.40 25.43
CA GLU A 41 1.61 25.66 26.52
C GLU A 41 0.84 24.39 26.88
N PHE A 42 -0.49 24.45 26.88
CA PHE A 42 -1.35 23.30 27.10
C PHE A 42 -1.15 22.24 26.01
N VAL A 43 -1.21 22.64 24.73
CA VAL A 43 -0.95 21.76 23.59
C VAL A 43 0.46 21.15 23.69
N ASN A 44 1.49 21.95 23.95
CA ASN A 44 2.87 21.48 24.07
C ASN A 44 3.04 20.46 25.21
N ILE A 45 2.39 20.67 26.36
CA ILE A 45 2.43 19.72 27.47
C ILE A 45 1.77 18.41 27.07
N ILE A 46 0.56 18.45 26.47
CA ILE A 46 -0.13 17.22 26.08
C ILE A 46 0.60 16.51 24.96
N GLU A 47 1.16 17.22 23.97
CA GLU A 47 1.98 16.60 22.93
C GLU A 47 3.24 15.95 23.51
N SER A 48 3.93 16.63 24.44
CA SER A 48 5.11 16.06 25.10
C SER A 48 4.75 14.80 25.90
N ARG A 49 3.61 14.81 26.59
CA ARG A 49 3.08 13.65 27.30
C ARG A 49 2.66 12.56 26.35
N ALA A 50 1.99 12.90 25.25
CA ALA A 50 1.60 11.96 24.22
C ALA A 50 2.86 11.22 23.75
N ARG A 51 3.89 11.94 23.30
CA ARG A 51 5.17 11.39 22.82
C ARG A 51 5.93 10.56 23.86
N SER A 52 5.82 10.86 25.15
CA SER A 52 6.53 10.12 26.21
C SER A 52 5.77 8.91 26.77
N THR A 53 4.44 8.84 26.55
CA THR A 53 3.60 7.79 27.14
C THR A 53 3.62 6.55 26.27
N ASP A 54 3.78 5.37 26.87
CA ASP A 54 3.74 4.10 26.17
C ASP A 54 2.34 3.81 25.59
N LEU A 55 2.28 3.49 24.30
CA LEU A 55 1.04 3.18 23.58
C LEU A 55 0.51 1.77 23.89
N LEU A 56 1.35 0.88 24.43
CA LEU A 56 0.98 -0.52 24.72
C LEU A 56 0.08 -0.65 25.95
N SER A 57 0.05 0.36 26.81
CA SER A 57 -0.75 0.37 28.03
C SER A 57 -2.21 0.73 27.70
N SER A 58 -3.00 -0.27 27.29
CA SER A 58 -4.43 -0.16 26.94
C SER A 58 -5.32 0.48 28.03
N ASN A 59 -4.84 0.57 29.27
CA ASN A 59 -5.55 1.13 30.41
C ASN A 59 -5.21 2.61 30.69
N GLN A 60 -4.36 3.23 29.86
CA GLN A 60 -3.97 4.64 29.96
C GLN A 60 -4.78 5.53 29.01
N ILE A 61 -4.86 6.81 29.35
CA ILE A 61 -5.53 7.83 28.55
C ILE A 61 -4.79 8.00 27.22
N ASN A 62 -5.52 7.88 26.11
CA ASN A 62 -4.97 8.23 24.82
C ASN A 62 -4.94 9.76 24.65
N TYR A 63 -3.78 10.35 24.95
CA TYR A 63 -3.54 11.79 24.83
C TYR A 63 -3.75 12.31 23.40
N TYR A 64 -3.52 11.51 22.37
CA TYR A 64 -3.76 11.93 20.99
C TYR A 64 -5.26 12.14 20.73
N HIS A 65 -6.13 11.24 21.19
CA HIS A 65 -7.59 11.43 21.08
C HIS A 65 -8.08 12.65 21.86
N LEU A 66 -7.47 12.93 23.01
CA LEU A 66 -7.74 14.15 23.79
C LEU A 66 -7.39 15.41 22.98
N LEU A 67 -6.17 15.49 22.44
CA LEU A 67 -5.75 16.60 21.55
C LEU A 67 -6.67 16.74 20.34
N TYR A 68 -7.06 15.64 19.71
CA TYR A 68 -8.01 15.65 18.59
C TYR A 68 -9.35 16.26 19.00
N SER A 69 -9.94 15.81 20.11
CA SER A 69 -11.22 16.34 20.59
C SER A 69 -11.14 17.84 20.93
N TYR A 70 -9.99 18.30 21.45
CA TYR A 70 -9.72 19.71 21.70
C TYR A 70 -9.68 20.52 20.39
N PHE A 71 -8.92 20.08 19.39
CA PHE A 71 -8.81 20.80 18.11
C PHE A 71 -10.09 20.79 17.27
N VAL A 72 -10.89 19.71 17.35
CA VAL A 72 -12.20 19.66 16.69
C VAL A 72 -13.16 20.69 17.30
N ARG A 73 -13.15 20.83 18.63
CA ARG A 73 -13.95 21.87 19.31
C ARG A 73 -13.52 23.27 18.90
N ASP A 74 -12.22 23.51 18.79
CA ASP A 74 -11.64 24.78 18.32
C ASP A 74 -11.80 25.01 16.81
N SER A 75 -12.49 24.10 16.08
CA SER A 75 -12.64 24.11 14.62
C SER A 75 -11.31 24.11 13.84
N ASN A 76 -10.21 23.72 14.49
CA ASN A 76 -8.88 23.65 13.89
C ASN A 76 -8.60 22.25 13.34
N TYR A 77 -9.29 21.88 12.27
CA TYR A 77 -9.19 20.55 11.66
C TYR A 77 -7.80 20.23 11.12
N ARG A 78 -7.01 21.23 10.76
CA ARG A 78 -5.65 21.02 10.25
C ARG A 78 -4.71 20.49 11.33
N ARG A 79 -4.73 21.11 12.51
CA ARG A 79 -3.96 20.63 13.67
C ARG A 79 -4.51 19.30 14.20
N ALA A 80 -5.84 19.12 14.16
CA ALA A 80 -6.45 17.83 14.49
C ALA A 80 -5.91 16.69 13.59
N ALA A 81 -5.82 16.95 12.29
CA ALA A 81 -5.26 16.01 11.31
C ALA A 81 -3.78 15.72 11.56
N SER A 82 -2.95 16.74 11.85
CA SER A 82 -1.52 16.53 12.10
C SER A 82 -1.25 15.66 13.33
N VAL A 83 -2.01 15.87 14.41
CA VAL A 83 -1.86 15.07 15.64
C VAL A 83 -2.30 13.62 15.42
N MET A 84 -3.41 13.41 14.72
CA MET A 84 -3.86 12.04 14.38
C MET A 84 -2.91 11.35 13.40
N TYR A 85 -2.29 12.10 12.49
CA TYR A 85 -1.26 11.57 11.60
C TYR A 85 0.00 11.15 12.37
N GLU A 86 0.47 11.96 13.31
CA GLU A 86 1.58 11.61 14.19
C GLU A 86 1.28 10.36 15.02
N PHE A 87 0.05 10.27 15.56
CA PHE A 87 -0.43 9.07 16.25
C PHE A 87 -0.35 7.82 15.35
N CYS A 88 -0.80 7.89 14.09
CA CYS A 88 -0.70 6.78 13.14
C CYS A 88 0.73 6.33 12.93
N ARG A 89 1.66 7.28 12.68
CA ARG A 89 3.06 6.95 12.42
C ARG A 89 3.71 6.28 13.61
N ARG A 90 3.44 6.80 14.81
CA ARG A 90 4.00 6.23 16.04
C ARG A 90 3.45 4.83 16.30
N LEU A 91 2.14 4.66 16.12
CA LEU A 91 1.49 3.35 16.25
C LEU A 91 2.07 2.33 15.26
N SER A 92 2.45 2.75 14.05
CA SER A 92 3.10 1.89 13.06
C SER A 92 4.54 1.47 13.40
N GLN A 93 5.20 2.16 14.33
CA GLN A 93 6.58 1.89 14.73
C GLN A 93 6.68 1.14 16.06
N GLU A 94 5.79 1.46 17.00
CA GLU A 94 5.90 0.98 18.39
C GLU A 94 5.02 -0.23 18.69
N VAL A 95 3.86 -0.37 18.04
CA VAL A 95 2.88 -1.41 18.38
C VAL A 95 2.58 -2.30 17.18
N ASN A 96 2.92 -3.58 17.33
CA ASN A 96 2.61 -4.61 16.35
C ASN A 96 1.33 -5.35 16.77
N GLY A 97 0.51 -5.74 15.79
CA GLY A 97 -0.68 -6.54 16.02
C GLY A 97 -1.92 -6.02 15.28
N LEU A 98 -2.91 -6.90 15.16
CA LEU A 98 -4.14 -6.64 14.42
C LEU A 98 -4.93 -5.45 14.97
N GLU A 99 -4.99 -5.28 16.29
CA GLU A 99 -5.71 -4.17 16.92
C GLU A 99 -5.01 -2.82 16.72
N SER A 100 -3.67 -2.82 16.71
CA SER A 100 -2.88 -1.63 16.35
C SER A 100 -3.19 -1.20 14.93
N ILE A 101 -3.18 -2.12 13.97
CA ILE A 101 -3.44 -1.77 12.57
C ILE A 101 -4.87 -1.31 12.35
N LYS A 102 -5.87 -1.87 13.05
CA LYS A 102 -7.24 -1.31 13.06
C LYS A 102 -7.27 0.13 13.54
N GLN A 103 -6.58 0.43 14.64
CA GLN A 103 -6.48 1.79 15.17
C GLN A 103 -5.76 2.72 14.19
N GLN A 104 -4.74 2.25 13.47
CA GLN A 104 -4.08 3.01 12.40
C GLN A 104 -5.07 3.34 11.28
N VAL A 105 -5.83 2.35 10.77
CA VAL A 105 -6.84 2.57 9.72
C VAL A 105 -7.88 3.60 10.16
N ASN A 106 -8.36 3.51 11.40
CA ASN A 106 -9.32 4.47 11.96
C ASN A 106 -8.73 5.87 12.05
N ALA A 107 -7.48 6.00 12.53
CA ALA A 107 -6.83 7.28 12.67
C ALA A 107 -6.52 7.93 11.30
N TYR A 108 -6.08 7.17 10.29
CA TYR A 108 -5.95 7.68 8.92
C TYR A 108 -7.30 8.13 8.32
N LEU A 109 -8.39 7.43 8.62
CA LEU A 109 -9.72 7.83 8.20
C LEU A 109 -10.15 9.16 8.84
N ILE A 110 -9.82 9.37 10.12
CA ILE A 110 -10.02 10.65 10.80
C ILE A 110 -9.21 11.76 10.11
N VAL A 111 -7.93 11.51 9.80
CA VAL A 111 -7.06 12.46 9.07
C VAL A 111 -7.68 12.84 7.73
N LEU A 112 -8.09 11.85 6.93
CA LEU A 112 -8.73 12.07 5.63
C LEU A 112 -10.02 12.89 5.74
N ASN A 113 -10.85 12.61 6.76
CA ASN A 113 -12.07 13.37 6.99
C ASN A 113 -11.77 14.81 7.40
N CYS A 114 -10.79 15.03 8.28
CA CYS A 114 -10.37 16.39 8.66
C CYS A 114 -9.85 17.17 7.45
N LEU A 115 -9.03 16.53 6.59
CA LEU A 115 -8.51 17.16 5.38
C LEU A 115 -9.59 17.48 4.34
N LYS A 116 -10.63 16.65 4.23
CA LYS A 116 -11.79 16.91 3.35
C LYS A 116 -12.65 18.09 3.80
N ILE A 117 -12.72 18.35 5.10
CA ILE A 117 -13.49 19.49 5.66
C ILE A 117 -12.79 20.82 5.34
N ILE A 118 -11.46 20.80 5.28
CA ILE A 118 -10.64 21.98 4.99
C ILE A 118 -10.71 22.30 3.49
N ASN A 119 -10.59 23.57 3.13
CA ASN A 119 -10.47 23.97 1.73
C ASN A 119 -9.26 23.26 1.08
N PRO A 120 -9.42 22.69 -0.14
CA PRO A 120 -8.37 21.91 -0.79
C PRO A 120 -7.01 22.64 -0.89
N LYS A 121 -7.01 23.98 -0.98
CA LYS A 121 -5.77 24.78 -1.03
C LYS A 121 -4.92 24.67 0.25
N TYR A 122 -5.52 24.39 1.39
CA TYR A 122 -4.85 24.29 2.70
C TYR A 122 -4.83 22.86 3.25
N SER A 123 -5.24 21.88 2.45
CA SER A 123 -5.34 20.47 2.83
C SER A 123 -4.00 19.76 2.72
N TRP A 124 -3.03 20.15 3.55
CA TRP A 124 -1.70 19.54 3.61
C TRP A 124 -1.17 19.38 5.03
N ILE A 125 -0.37 18.34 5.23
CA ILE A 125 0.28 17.99 6.50
C ILE A 125 1.80 17.92 6.29
N VAL A 126 2.57 18.33 7.29
CA VAL A 126 4.03 18.20 7.28
C VAL A 126 4.43 16.86 7.86
N LYS A 127 5.10 16.06 7.03
CA LYS A 127 5.79 14.86 7.44
C LYS A 127 7.27 15.20 7.63
N HIS A 128 7.76 14.92 8.83
CA HIS A 128 9.18 14.95 9.11
C HIS A 128 9.73 13.56 8.78
N SER A 129 10.54 13.47 7.72
CA SER A 129 11.26 12.25 7.39
C SER A 129 12.75 12.46 7.65
N TYR A 130 13.39 11.42 8.18
CA TYR A 130 14.85 11.38 8.23
C TYR A 130 15.30 10.78 6.91
N LYS A 131 16.24 11.41 6.19
CA LYS A 131 16.93 10.71 5.12
C LYS A 131 17.53 9.45 5.70
N ARG A 132 17.05 8.30 5.22
CA ARG A 132 17.93 7.14 5.14
C ARG A 132 18.91 7.51 4.04
N GLU A 133 20.18 7.68 4.37
CA GLU A 133 21.22 7.68 3.34
C GLU A 133 21.14 6.30 2.66
N THR A 134 20.34 6.22 1.60
CA THR A 134 20.46 5.12 0.67
C THR A 134 21.83 5.30 0.06
N SER A 135 22.74 4.42 0.46
CA SER A 135 24.01 4.19 -0.21
C SER A 135 23.71 3.75 -1.64
N SER A 136 23.44 4.70 -2.53
CA SER A 136 23.51 4.45 -3.97
C SER A 136 25.00 4.36 -4.31
N PRO A 137 25.52 3.19 -4.72
CA PRO A 137 26.88 3.10 -5.20
C PRO A 137 26.96 3.76 -6.59
N LEU A 138 28.11 4.36 -6.87
CA LEU A 138 28.57 4.74 -8.21
C LEU A 138 27.79 5.87 -8.91
N THR A 139 28.23 7.12 -8.72
CA THR A 139 28.78 7.90 -9.85
C THR A 139 29.42 9.22 -9.41
N LYS A 140 30.51 9.55 -10.10
CA LYS A 140 31.25 10.83 -10.09
C LYS A 140 32.17 11.08 -8.90
N ARG A 141 33.21 10.25 -8.83
CA ARG A 141 34.53 10.64 -8.28
C ARG A 141 35.11 11.76 -9.16
N LYS A 142 34.76 13.03 -8.88
CA LYS A 142 35.54 14.17 -9.36
C LYS A 142 36.71 14.36 -8.40
N LEU A 143 37.87 13.88 -8.82
CA LEU A 143 39.18 14.27 -8.28
C LEU A 143 39.37 15.76 -8.53
N HIS A 144 39.42 16.55 -7.46
CA HIS A 144 40.18 17.78 -7.23
C HIS A 144 39.83 18.15 -5.77
N SER A 145 40.67 18.60 -4.85
CA SER A 145 42.10 18.83 -4.71
C SER A 145 42.26 19.31 -3.25
N ASN A 146 43.30 18.85 -2.55
CA ASN A 146 43.94 19.48 -1.38
C ASN A 146 43.05 20.07 -0.26
N ALA A 147 42.99 19.39 0.88
CA ALA A 147 42.91 20.05 2.19
C ALA A 147 43.67 19.22 3.24
N LYS A 148 44.33 19.94 4.14
CA LYS A 148 45.42 19.50 5.01
C LYS A 148 45.01 18.43 6.01
N ARG A 149 45.97 17.56 6.32
CA ARG A 149 45.97 16.73 7.53
C ARG A 149 45.83 17.65 8.75
N ALA A 150 44.72 17.52 9.46
CA ALA A 150 44.59 17.95 10.84
C ALA A 150 44.19 16.72 11.65
N VAL A 151 45.13 16.26 12.46
CA VAL A 151 44.89 15.33 13.56
C VAL A 151 44.18 16.11 14.65
N GLY A 152 43.03 15.63 15.09
CA GLY A 152 42.24 16.22 16.18
C GLY A 152 40.84 15.65 16.16
N GLY A 153 40.50 14.85 17.16
CA GLY A 153 39.18 14.25 17.29
C GLY A 153 38.12 15.31 17.55
N ASP A 154 36.96 15.13 16.93
CA ASP A 154 35.67 15.64 17.39
C ASP A 154 34.58 14.74 16.77
N ASP A 155 33.61 14.36 17.61
CA ASP A 155 32.43 13.57 17.27
C ASP A 155 31.59 14.26 16.18
N GLU A 156 31.80 13.87 14.93
CA GLU A 156 30.88 14.14 13.82
C GLU A 156 29.63 13.27 14.01
N SER A 157 28.76 13.70 14.92
CA SER A 157 27.36 13.29 14.95
C SER A 157 26.78 13.51 13.55
N ALA A 158 26.57 12.42 12.82
CA ALA A 158 25.99 12.42 11.49
C ALA A 158 24.75 13.30 11.49
N LYS A 159 24.86 14.51 10.90
CA LYS A 159 23.75 15.45 10.74
C LYS A 159 22.70 14.79 9.87
N ARG A 160 21.77 14.07 10.50
CA ARG A 160 20.55 13.56 9.87
C ARG A 160 19.80 14.78 9.35
N SER A 161 19.95 15.06 8.07
CA SER A 161 19.19 16.11 7.42
C SER A 161 17.71 15.72 7.47
N LEU A 162 16.93 16.50 8.22
CA LEU A 162 15.48 16.40 8.28
C LEU A 162 14.94 16.89 6.94
N GLU A 163 14.25 16.02 6.20
CA GLU A 163 13.46 16.44 5.05
C GLU A 163 12.04 16.75 5.51
N LEU A 164 11.57 17.93 5.10
CA LEU A 164 10.19 18.35 5.28
C LEU A 164 9.43 17.93 4.02
N GLU A 165 8.64 16.88 4.15
CA GLU A 165 7.77 16.40 3.08
C GLU A 165 6.36 16.96 3.32
N ILE A 166 5.83 17.71 2.36
CA ILE A 166 4.46 18.20 2.40
C ILE A 166 3.58 17.12 1.76
N MET A 167 2.62 16.63 2.51
CA MET A 167 1.71 15.59 2.05
C MET A 167 0.32 16.15 1.78
N ASP A 168 -0.19 15.87 0.58
CA ASP A 168 -1.53 16.27 0.17
C ASP A 168 -2.57 15.22 0.56
N SER A 169 -3.85 15.55 0.38
CA SER A 169 -4.98 14.63 0.62
C SER A 169 -4.88 13.34 -0.19
N ASN A 170 -4.29 13.39 -1.39
CA ASN A 170 -4.11 12.22 -2.25
C ASN A 170 -3.02 11.28 -1.72
N ASP A 171 -1.94 11.84 -1.16
CA ASP A 171 -0.86 11.05 -0.57
C ASP A 171 -1.32 10.38 0.73
N MET A 172 -2.15 11.08 1.51
CA MET A 172 -2.82 10.49 2.67
C MET A 172 -3.75 9.35 2.26
N LYS A 173 -4.45 9.46 1.13
CA LYS A 173 -5.30 8.39 0.61
C LYS A 173 -4.48 7.16 0.20
N ARG A 174 -3.29 7.37 -0.38
CA ARG A 174 -2.34 6.29 -0.72
C ARG A 174 -1.84 5.56 0.52
N GLU A 175 -1.38 6.30 1.53
CA GLU A 175 -0.94 5.70 2.81
C GLU A 175 -2.10 4.96 3.51
N TYR A 176 -3.31 5.50 3.48
CA TYR A 176 -4.50 4.84 4.03
C TYR A 176 -4.81 3.49 3.34
N GLU A 177 -4.86 3.45 2.01
CA GLU A 177 -5.16 2.20 1.29
C GLU A 177 -4.06 1.15 1.51
N LEU A 178 -2.79 1.55 1.65
CA LEU A 178 -1.69 0.64 1.99
C LEU A 178 -1.88 0.01 3.39
N VAL A 179 -2.23 0.81 4.40
CA VAL A 179 -2.47 0.28 5.76
C VAL A 179 -3.72 -0.59 5.79
N LYS A 180 -4.77 -0.22 5.05
CA LYS A 180 -5.99 -1.02 4.92
C LYS A 180 -5.74 -2.36 4.22
N ALA A 181 -4.86 -2.41 3.22
CA ALA A 181 -4.45 -3.66 2.59
C ALA A 181 -3.67 -4.57 3.55
N ARG A 182 -2.77 -3.99 4.38
CA ARG A 182 -2.09 -4.73 5.45
C ARG A 182 -3.07 -5.29 6.48
N LEU A 183 -4.11 -4.52 6.84
CA LEU A 183 -5.18 -4.98 7.71
C LEU A 183 -5.92 -6.19 7.12
N ARG A 184 -6.28 -6.14 5.84
CA ARG A 184 -6.93 -7.24 5.12
C ARG A 184 -6.07 -8.51 5.12
N LEU A 185 -4.76 -8.38 4.92
CA LEU A 185 -3.82 -9.51 4.98
C LEU A 185 -3.82 -10.19 6.36
N LEU A 186 -3.74 -9.39 7.44
CA LEU A 186 -3.73 -9.93 8.81
C LEU A 186 -5.08 -10.52 9.23
N GLN A 187 -6.19 -9.99 8.71
CA GLN A 187 -7.52 -10.56 8.95
C GLN A 187 -7.70 -11.93 8.30
N LYS A 188 -7.05 -12.15 7.15
CA LYS A 188 -7.11 -13.44 6.45
C LYS A 188 -6.32 -14.51 7.22
N ASP A 189 -5.07 -14.23 7.53
CA ASP A 189 -4.26 -15.15 8.33
C ASP A 189 -3.11 -14.45 9.07
N GLU A 190 -3.29 -14.23 10.37
CA GLU A 190 -2.34 -13.47 11.20
C GLU A 190 -0.96 -14.14 11.27
N LYS A 191 -0.89 -15.48 11.22
CA LYS A 191 0.37 -16.22 11.34
C LYS A 191 1.17 -16.19 10.04
N THR A 192 0.50 -16.46 8.92
CA THR A 192 1.13 -16.52 7.60
C THR A 192 1.58 -15.13 7.14
N PHE A 193 0.80 -14.10 7.46
CA PHE A 193 1.08 -12.71 7.07
C PHE A 193 1.61 -11.85 8.22
N ALA A 194 2.26 -12.44 9.23
CA ALA A 194 2.78 -11.71 10.38
C ALA A 194 3.72 -10.54 10.00
N ILE A 195 4.40 -10.65 8.85
CA ILE A 195 5.24 -9.59 8.26
C ILE A 195 4.42 -8.32 7.98
N ALA A 196 3.13 -8.43 7.69
CA ALA A 196 2.22 -7.29 7.52
C ALA A 196 2.06 -6.42 8.78
N ASN A 197 2.54 -6.87 9.94
CA ASN A 197 2.59 -6.03 11.15
C ASN A 197 3.61 -4.89 11.04
N THR A 198 4.68 -5.03 10.25
CA THR A 198 5.67 -3.96 10.06
C THR A 198 5.30 -3.06 8.87
N PRO A 199 5.70 -1.78 8.90
CA PRO A 199 5.50 -0.89 7.75
C PRO A 199 6.29 -1.41 6.55
N LEU A 200 5.56 -1.92 5.57
CA LEU A 200 6.06 -2.46 4.30
C LEU A 200 6.01 -1.41 3.19
N ASP A 201 6.92 -1.55 2.23
CA ASP A 201 6.86 -0.78 1.00
C ASP A 201 5.71 -1.25 0.11
N ALA A 202 5.24 -0.37 -0.77
CA ALA A 202 4.12 -0.66 -1.66
C ALA A 202 4.33 -1.94 -2.49
N THR A 203 5.53 -2.15 -3.02
CA THR A 203 5.87 -3.34 -3.81
C THR A 203 5.80 -4.61 -2.97
N GLU A 204 6.25 -4.56 -1.72
CA GLU A 204 6.22 -5.69 -0.79
C GLU A 204 4.78 -6.00 -0.34
N THR A 205 3.94 -4.97 -0.14
CA THR A 205 2.52 -5.20 0.15
C THR A 205 1.82 -5.88 -1.02
N ILE A 206 2.15 -5.51 -2.27
CA ILE A 206 1.55 -6.11 -3.47
C ILE A 206 1.98 -7.57 -3.61
N THR A 207 3.25 -7.92 -3.38
CA THR A 207 3.70 -9.32 -3.43
C THR A 207 3.02 -10.18 -2.37
N LEU A 208 2.78 -9.65 -1.17
CA LEU A 208 2.01 -10.33 -0.13
C LEU A 208 0.52 -10.48 -0.49
N LEU A 209 -0.09 -9.49 -1.13
CA LEU A 209 -1.48 -9.61 -1.61
C LEU A 209 -1.62 -10.68 -2.70
N ILE A 210 -0.64 -10.76 -3.60
CA ILE A 210 -0.58 -11.79 -4.63
C ILE A 210 -0.47 -13.19 -4.00
N SER A 211 0.40 -13.37 -3.01
CA SER A 211 0.52 -14.66 -2.30
C SER A 211 -0.78 -15.00 -1.55
N ALA A 212 -1.46 -14.01 -0.99
CA ALA A 212 -2.76 -14.16 -0.32
C ALA A 212 -3.97 -14.33 -1.27
N SER A 213 -3.80 -14.29 -2.60
CA SER A 213 -4.90 -14.33 -3.61
C SER A 213 -5.84 -13.11 -3.58
N LEU A 214 -5.45 -11.99 -2.96
CA LEU A 214 -6.24 -10.75 -2.88
C LEU A 214 -5.97 -9.84 -4.09
N PHE A 215 -6.30 -10.32 -5.29
CA PHE A 215 -5.94 -9.69 -6.55
C PHE A 215 -6.64 -8.34 -6.79
N ASP A 216 -7.92 -8.21 -6.43
CA ASP A 216 -8.65 -6.96 -6.63
C ASP A 216 -8.04 -5.81 -5.81
N LEU A 217 -7.65 -6.09 -4.56
CA LEU A 217 -6.93 -5.13 -3.74
C LEU A 217 -5.56 -4.79 -4.33
N ALA A 218 -4.82 -5.78 -4.85
CA ALA A 218 -3.53 -5.56 -5.50
C ALA A 218 -3.65 -4.65 -6.74
N PHE A 219 -4.64 -4.90 -7.60
CA PHE A 219 -4.89 -4.06 -8.77
C PHE A 219 -5.30 -2.63 -8.39
N ASN A 220 -6.19 -2.48 -7.39
CA ASN A 220 -6.59 -1.18 -6.90
C ASN A 220 -5.40 -0.39 -6.35
N LEU A 221 -4.51 -1.02 -5.59
CA LEU A 221 -3.28 -0.38 -5.10
C LEU A 221 -2.32 -0.01 -6.24
N CYS A 222 -2.09 -0.90 -7.21
CA CYS A 222 -1.26 -0.58 -8.37
C CYS A 222 -1.82 0.62 -9.14
N SER A 223 -3.14 0.69 -9.34
CA SER A 223 -3.78 1.82 -10.02
C SER A 223 -3.60 3.15 -9.26
N LEU A 224 -3.70 3.11 -7.92
CA LEU A 224 -3.59 4.29 -7.05
C LEU A 224 -2.15 4.82 -6.97
N LEU A 225 -1.18 3.89 -6.96
CA LEU A 225 0.26 4.18 -6.86
C LEU A 225 0.93 4.31 -8.23
N LYS A 226 0.19 4.10 -9.32
CA LYS A 226 0.69 4.10 -10.70
C LYS A 226 1.84 3.11 -10.91
N LEU A 227 1.71 1.91 -10.33
CA LEU A 227 2.65 0.81 -10.49
C LEU A 227 2.25 -0.10 -11.65
N LYS A 228 3.21 -0.88 -12.10
CA LYS A 228 3.07 -1.90 -13.15
C LYS A 228 2.15 -3.04 -12.70
N TYR A 229 1.31 -3.54 -13.60
CA TYR A 229 0.37 -4.64 -13.31
C TYR A 229 0.99 -6.02 -13.59
N GLU A 230 2.08 -6.08 -14.33
CA GLU A 230 2.79 -7.29 -14.74
C GLU A 230 3.07 -8.25 -13.55
N PRO A 231 3.56 -7.79 -12.37
CA PRO A 231 3.81 -8.68 -11.24
C PRO A 231 2.56 -9.42 -10.73
N ILE A 232 1.39 -8.78 -10.84
CA ILE A 232 0.12 -9.39 -10.42
C ILE A 232 -0.25 -10.52 -11.38
N PHE A 233 -0.12 -10.29 -12.69
CA PHE A 233 -0.36 -11.33 -13.68
C PHE A 233 0.63 -12.49 -13.57
N GLU A 234 1.92 -12.21 -13.34
CA GLU A 234 2.91 -13.27 -13.07
C GLU A 234 2.51 -14.14 -11.88
N GLY A 235 2.02 -13.53 -10.80
CA GLY A 235 1.56 -14.24 -9.61
C GLY A 235 0.31 -15.09 -9.83
N ILE A 236 -0.70 -14.55 -10.53
CA ILE A 236 -1.93 -15.29 -10.86
C ILE A 236 -1.58 -16.47 -11.78
N VAL A 237 -0.76 -16.26 -12.81
CA VAL A 237 -0.32 -17.30 -13.75
C VAL A 237 0.53 -18.35 -13.04
N SER A 238 1.39 -17.98 -12.09
CA SER A 238 2.16 -18.94 -11.30
C SER A 238 1.25 -19.88 -10.50
N LYS A 239 0.15 -19.35 -9.93
CA LYS A 239 -0.86 -20.17 -9.25
C LYS A 239 -1.62 -21.07 -10.23
N TYR A 240 -1.96 -20.57 -11.41
CA TYR A 240 -2.57 -21.38 -12.47
C TYR A 240 -1.65 -22.54 -12.90
N ILE A 241 -0.37 -22.26 -13.15
CA ILE A 241 0.62 -23.29 -13.52
C ILE A 241 0.74 -24.34 -12.43
N TYR A 242 0.83 -23.89 -11.17
CA TYR A 242 0.89 -24.78 -10.03
C TYR A 242 -0.30 -25.73 -9.99
N LEU A 243 -1.54 -25.22 -10.13
CA LEU A 243 -2.76 -26.03 -10.18
C LEU A 243 -2.78 -27.04 -11.33
N VAL A 244 -2.30 -26.66 -12.52
CA VAL A 244 -2.19 -27.56 -13.68
C VAL A 244 -1.24 -28.72 -13.39
N GLN A 245 -0.15 -28.45 -12.68
CA GLN A 245 0.90 -29.43 -12.36
C GLN A 245 0.56 -30.31 -11.15
N SER A 246 -0.11 -29.76 -10.13
CA SER A 246 -0.32 -30.40 -8.84
C SER A 246 -1.52 -31.35 -8.82
N GLY A 247 -2.55 -31.13 -9.65
CA GLY A 247 -3.70 -32.03 -9.82
C GLY A 247 -4.48 -32.37 -8.53
N ASN A 248 -4.24 -31.68 -7.42
CA ASN A 248 -4.61 -32.10 -6.07
C ASN A 248 -5.85 -31.39 -5.50
N SER A 249 -6.56 -32.08 -4.60
CA SER A 249 -7.85 -31.65 -4.03
C SER A 249 -7.76 -30.60 -2.92
N TYR A 250 -6.65 -30.49 -2.18
CA TYR A 250 -6.50 -29.52 -1.09
C TYR A 250 -6.40 -28.07 -1.59
N GLU A 251 -5.84 -27.86 -2.78
CA GLU A 251 -5.63 -26.54 -3.40
C GLU A 251 -6.90 -25.99 -4.04
N ILE A 252 -7.92 -26.82 -4.19
CA ILE A 252 -9.24 -26.41 -4.66
C ILE A 252 -9.87 -25.40 -3.67
N VAL A 253 -9.62 -25.55 -2.37
CA VAL A 253 -10.10 -24.62 -1.33
C VAL A 253 -9.44 -23.25 -1.50
N ASP A 254 -8.13 -23.19 -1.72
CA ASP A 254 -7.41 -21.93 -1.95
C ASP A 254 -7.86 -21.22 -3.23
N VAL A 255 -8.29 -21.99 -4.25
CA VAL A 255 -8.89 -21.45 -5.47
C VAL A 255 -10.27 -20.88 -5.19
N TYR A 256 -11.12 -21.58 -4.43
CA TYR A 256 -12.44 -21.06 -4.06
C TYR A 256 -12.34 -19.81 -3.18
N ASP A 257 -11.43 -19.79 -2.21
CA ASP A 257 -11.17 -18.63 -1.37
C ASP A 257 -10.69 -17.42 -2.19
N CYS A 258 -9.90 -17.65 -3.25
CA CYS A 258 -9.54 -16.61 -4.20
C CYS A 258 -10.77 -15.95 -4.85
N PHE A 259 -11.80 -16.72 -5.22
CA PHE A 259 -13.02 -16.15 -5.80
C PHE A 259 -13.91 -15.44 -4.78
N VAL A 260 -13.94 -15.92 -3.53
CA VAL A 260 -14.71 -15.30 -2.45
C VAL A 260 -14.09 -13.97 -2.02
N ASP A 261 -12.76 -13.90 -1.94
CA ASP A 261 -12.04 -12.72 -1.47
C ASP A 261 -11.99 -11.57 -2.47
N ASN A 262 -12.32 -11.83 -3.75
CA ASN A 262 -12.27 -10.87 -4.83
C ASN A 262 -13.69 -10.51 -5.33
N ASP A 263 -14.12 -9.27 -5.07
CA ASP A 263 -15.48 -8.78 -5.30
C ASP A 263 -15.74 -8.30 -6.75
N THR A 264 -14.99 -8.75 -7.76
CA THR A 264 -15.32 -8.39 -9.15
C THR A 264 -16.63 -9.09 -9.58
N PRO A 265 -17.63 -8.36 -10.13
CA PRO A 265 -18.98 -8.88 -10.39
C PRO A 265 -19.01 -10.10 -11.33
N SER A 266 -18.01 -10.27 -12.19
CA SER A 266 -17.87 -11.43 -13.08
C SER A 266 -17.39 -12.70 -12.37
N LEU A 267 -16.72 -12.58 -11.20
CA LEU A 267 -16.13 -13.70 -10.49
C LEU A 267 -17.17 -14.59 -9.79
N GLY A 268 -18.27 -14.00 -9.31
CA GLY A 268 -19.38 -14.77 -8.70
C GLY A 268 -20.00 -15.78 -9.67
N PHE A 269 -20.15 -15.40 -10.94
CA PHE A 269 -20.65 -16.30 -11.99
C PHE A 269 -19.66 -17.41 -12.34
N ILE A 270 -18.37 -17.09 -12.40
CA ILE A 270 -17.30 -18.08 -12.68
C ILE A 270 -17.21 -19.09 -11.53
N ASN A 271 -17.35 -18.61 -10.28
CA ASN A 271 -17.29 -19.46 -9.11
C ASN A 271 -18.46 -20.47 -9.08
N ALA A 272 -19.67 -19.99 -9.37
CA ALA A 272 -20.89 -20.81 -9.36
C ALA A 272 -21.03 -21.76 -10.56
N ALA A 273 -20.22 -21.59 -11.61
CA ALA A 273 -20.24 -22.47 -12.77
C ALA A 273 -19.68 -23.86 -12.45
N ASP A 274 -20.28 -24.89 -13.05
CA ASP A 274 -19.81 -26.27 -12.95
C ASP A 274 -18.66 -26.49 -13.95
N MET A 275 -17.46 -26.09 -13.53
CA MET A 275 -16.22 -26.15 -14.32
C MET A 275 -15.08 -26.64 -13.44
N ALA A 276 -14.04 -27.21 -14.08
CA ALA A 276 -12.83 -27.58 -13.37
C ALA A 276 -12.15 -26.33 -12.75
N PRO A 277 -11.47 -26.47 -11.60
CA PRO A 277 -10.81 -25.33 -10.93
C PRO A 277 -9.74 -24.66 -11.81
N VAL A 278 -9.07 -25.43 -12.66
CA VAL A 278 -8.11 -24.94 -13.66
C VAL A 278 -8.78 -24.00 -14.66
N ASP A 279 -9.94 -24.41 -15.20
CA ASP A 279 -10.71 -23.60 -16.15
C ASP A 279 -11.24 -22.32 -15.49
N LYS A 280 -11.74 -22.43 -14.25
CA LYS A 280 -12.16 -21.26 -13.45
C LYS A 280 -11.02 -20.25 -13.30
N MET A 281 -9.83 -20.72 -12.94
CA MET A 281 -8.66 -19.86 -12.77
C MET A 281 -8.21 -19.21 -14.09
N TRP A 282 -8.32 -19.92 -15.21
CA TRP A 282 -8.08 -19.35 -16.53
C TRP A 282 -9.10 -18.25 -16.88
N HIS A 283 -10.38 -18.49 -16.61
CA HIS A 283 -11.42 -17.48 -16.81
C HIS A 283 -11.16 -16.23 -15.95
N LEU A 284 -10.67 -16.39 -14.72
CA LEU A 284 -10.22 -15.26 -13.88
C LEU A 284 -9.11 -14.45 -14.57
N ILE A 285 -8.05 -15.10 -15.07
CA ILE A 285 -6.96 -14.43 -15.82
C ILE A 285 -7.53 -13.68 -17.04
N ALA A 286 -8.41 -14.32 -17.81
CA ALA A 286 -9.02 -13.73 -18.98
C ALA A 286 -9.89 -12.50 -18.65
N THR A 287 -10.64 -12.53 -17.54
CA THR A 287 -11.43 -11.37 -17.09
C THR A 287 -10.54 -10.20 -16.66
N TYR A 288 -9.44 -10.45 -15.94
CA TYR A 288 -8.51 -9.39 -15.56
C TYR A 288 -7.74 -8.81 -16.74
N LEU A 289 -7.33 -9.65 -17.71
CA LEU A 289 -6.74 -9.17 -18.95
C LEU A 289 -7.68 -8.22 -19.68
N HIS A 290 -8.96 -8.58 -19.82
CA HIS A 290 -9.95 -7.71 -20.46
C HIS A 290 -10.18 -6.40 -19.70
N LYS A 291 -10.07 -6.41 -18.37
CA LYS A 291 -10.34 -5.25 -17.52
C LYS A 291 -9.18 -4.24 -17.47
N TYR A 292 -7.93 -4.73 -17.45
CA TYR A 292 -6.75 -3.90 -17.19
C TYR A 292 -5.83 -3.69 -18.39
N GLU A 293 -5.97 -4.47 -19.45
CA GLU A 293 -5.22 -4.23 -20.67
C GLU A 293 -5.87 -3.11 -21.48
N THR A 294 -5.06 -2.11 -21.83
CA THR A 294 -5.52 -1.01 -22.68
C THR A 294 -5.58 -1.47 -24.13
N GLU A 295 -6.57 -0.98 -24.88
CA GLU A 295 -6.76 -1.33 -26.29
C GLU A 295 -5.50 -0.97 -27.10
N GLY A 296 -4.97 -1.95 -27.83
CA GLY A 296 -3.75 -1.81 -28.63
C GLY A 296 -2.43 -2.07 -27.89
N GLN A 297 -2.44 -2.25 -26.55
CA GLN A 297 -1.27 -2.73 -25.83
C GLN A 297 -1.28 -4.26 -25.68
N THR A 298 -0.09 -4.85 -25.81
CA THR A 298 0.13 -6.30 -25.69
C THR A 298 0.95 -6.69 -24.46
N CYS A 299 1.38 -5.73 -23.64
CA CYS A 299 2.32 -5.96 -22.54
C CYS A 299 1.84 -7.01 -21.53
N LEU A 300 0.55 -7.03 -21.20
CA LEU A 300 -0.01 -7.95 -20.20
C LEU A 300 -0.22 -9.35 -20.81
N LYS A 301 -0.77 -9.44 -22.03
CA LYS A 301 -0.82 -10.71 -22.77
C LYS A 301 0.57 -11.32 -22.98
N ARG A 302 1.58 -10.49 -23.31
CA ARG A 302 2.99 -10.88 -23.44
C ARG A 302 3.49 -11.49 -22.14
N CYS A 303 3.28 -10.82 -21.00
CA CYS A 303 3.68 -11.29 -19.69
C CYS A 303 3.07 -12.66 -19.34
N VAL A 304 1.76 -12.81 -19.56
CA VAL A 304 1.04 -14.08 -19.32
C VAL A 304 1.58 -15.19 -20.22
N ALA A 305 1.71 -14.94 -21.52
CA ALA A 305 2.24 -15.92 -22.49
C ALA A 305 3.68 -16.31 -22.17
N GLU A 306 4.54 -15.34 -21.87
CA GLU A 306 5.94 -15.54 -21.50
C GLU A 306 6.07 -16.48 -20.29
N LYS A 307 5.25 -16.27 -19.24
CA LYS A 307 5.25 -17.15 -18.06
C LYS A 307 4.72 -18.56 -18.33
N LEU A 308 3.69 -18.71 -19.15
CA LEU A 308 3.16 -20.03 -19.51
C LEU A 308 4.19 -20.83 -20.30
N LEU A 309 4.75 -20.23 -21.35
CA LEU A 309 5.75 -20.86 -22.22
C LEU A 309 7.03 -21.19 -21.45
N ALA A 310 7.49 -20.29 -20.55
CA ALA A 310 8.66 -20.55 -19.71
C ALA A 310 8.51 -21.77 -18.78
N ASN A 311 7.28 -22.18 -18.46
CA ASN A 311 6.99 -23.36 -17.64
C ASN A 311 6.58 -24.58 -18.49
N GLY A 312 6.76 -24.52 -19.81
CA GLY A 312 6.44 -25.62 -20.72
C GLY A 312 4.95 -25.83 -20.96
N LEU A 313 4.09 -24.85 -20.60
CA LEU A 313 2.65 -24.94 -20.86
C LEU A 313 2.27 -24.25 -22.16
N MET A 314 1.35 -24.89 -22.88
CA MET A 314 0.74 -24.33 -24.08
C MET A 314 -0.10 -23.11 -23.76
N ILE A 315 -0.07 -22.12 -24.66
CA ILE A 315 -0.95 -20.95 -24.60
C ILE A 315 -2.39 -21.41 -24.89
N PRO A 316 -3.36 -21.15 -24.00
CA PRO A 316 -4.74 -21.53 -24.26
C PRO A 316 -5.30 -20.83 -25.51
N THR A 317 -6.13 -21.55 -26.26
CA THR A 317 -6.67 -21.11 -27.56
C THR A 317 -7.35 -19.74 -27.50
N CYS A 318 -8.09 -19.46 -26.42
CA CYS A 318 -8.73 -18.16 -26.20
C CYS A 318 -7.75 -16.98 -26.14
N LEU A 319 -6.56 -17.18 -25.55
CA LEU A 319 -5.51 -16.15 -25.53
C LEU A 319 -4.80 -16.09 -26.88
N LYS A 320 -4.50 -17.24 -27.49
CA LYS A 320 -3.88 -17.33 -28.82
C LYS A 320 -4.66 -16.51 -29.85
N LEU A 321 -5.98 -16.73 -29.97
CA LEU A 321 -6.83 -16.03 -30.93
C LEU A 321 -6.88 -14.51 -30.71
N LYS A 322 -6.99 -14.07 -29.45
CA LYS A 322 -6.99 -12.63 -29.11
C LYS A 322 -5.64 -11.97 -29.39
N TYR A 323 -4.56 -12.71 -29.18
CA TYR A 323 -3.21 -12.21 -29.37
C TYR A 323 -2.78 -12.22 -30.84
N GLN A 324 -3.25 -13.19 -31.62
CA GLN A 324 -3.11 -13.24 -33.09
C GLN A 324 -3.70 -11.98 -33.75
N LYS A 325 -4.93 -11.60 -33.38
CA LYS A 325 -5.59 -10.39 -33.89
C LYS A 325 -4.85 -9.09 -33.58
N GLN A 326 -4.17 -9.02 -32.45
CA GLN A 326 -3.52 -7.78 -32.01
C GLN A 326 -2.06 -7.69 -32.43
N ASN A 327 -1.28 -8.75 -32.25
CA ASN A 327 0.15 -8.78 -32.56
C ASN A 327 0.65 -10.21 -32.80
N CYS A 328 0.30 -10.75 -33.97
CA CYS A 328 0.78 -12.05 -34.43
C CYS A 328 2.33 -12.16 -34.50
N PRO A 329 3.09 -11.15 -34.99
CA PRO A 329 4.55 -11.23 -35.04
C PRO A 329 5.21 -11.38 -33.66
N GLU A 330 4.70 -10.69 -32.64
CA GLU A 330 5.20 -10.81 -31.27
C GLU A 330 4.94 -12.19 -30.67
N LEU A 331 3.75 -12.76 -30.94
CA LEU A 331 3.43 -14.14 -30.55
C LEU A 331 4.35 -15.17 -31.22
N LEU A 332 4.60 -15.04 -32.53
CA LEU A 332 5.55 -15.91 -33.24
C LEU A 332 6.95 -15.85 -32.61
N ARG A 333 7.44 -14.64 -32.30
CA ARG A 333 8.74 -14.49 -31.65
C ARG A 333 8.78 -15.16 -30.28
N LEU A 334 7.71 -15.04 -29.49
CA LEU A 334 7.63 -15.71 -28.18
C LEU A 334 7.66 -17.23 -28.32
N LEU A 335 6.85 -17.82 -29.20
CA LEU A 335 6.83 -19.27 -29.41
C LEU A 335 8.21 -19.80 -29.82
N LEU A 336 8.89 -19.10 -30.75
CA LEU A 336 10.25 -19.45 -31.16
C LEU A 336 11.29 -19.28 -30.04
N THR A 337 11.10 -18.30 -29.14
CA THR A 337 12.05 -18.06 -28.03
C THR A 337 11.98 -19.15 -26.97
N TYR A 338 10.83 -19.81 -26.81
CA TYR A 338 10.59 -20.86 -25.83
C TYR A 338 10.54 -22.27 -26.44
N ASP A 339 11.09 -22.46 -27.64
CA ASP A 339 11.21 -23.76 -28.34
C ASP A 339 9.88 -24.46 -28.70
N PHE A 340 8.77 -23.72 -28.77
CA PHE A 340 7.48 -24.22 -29.27
C PHE A 340 7.41 -24.13 -30.80
N ILE A 341 8.23 -24.95 -31.45
CA ILE A 341 8.50 -24.88 -32.91
C ILE A 341 7.28 -25.35 -33.73
N GLU A 342 6.58 -26.40 -33.29
CA GLU A 342 5.44 -26.95 -34.03
C GLU A 342 4.30 -25.92 -34.10
N GLU A 343 3.96 -25.29 -32.98
CA GLU A 343 2.89 -24.29 -32.97
C GLU A 343 3.33 -22.99 -33.63
N ALA A 344 4.61 -22.63 -33.57
CA ALA A 344 5.15 -21.51 -34.35
C ALA A 344 5.04 -21.77 -35.85
N PHE A 345 5.31 -23.01 -36.29
CA PHE A 345 5.17 -23.41 -37.68
C PHE A 345 3.72 -23.34 -38.15
N ASP A 346 2.79 -23.93 -37.40
CA ASP A 346 1.35 -23.87 -37.71
C ASP A 346 0.84 -22.42 -37.76
N LEU A 347 1.23 -21.60 -36.78
CA LEU A 347 0.85 -20.19 -36.75
C LEU A 347 1.45 -19.40 -37.93
N SER A 348 2.68 -19.72 -38.35
CA SER A 348 3.29 -19.10 -39.52
C SER A 348 2.55 -19.44 -40.82
N ILE A 349 2.06 -20.69 -40.94
CA ILE A 349 1.23 -21.11 -42.08
C ILE A 349 -0.11 -20.37 -42.06
N GLU A 350 -0.78 -20.29 -40.91
CA GLU A 350 -2.03 -19.55 -40.75
C GLU A 350 -1.84 -18.07 -41.12
N TYR A 351 -0.74 -17.46 -40.70
CA TYR A 351 -0.43 -16.07 -40.99
C TYR A 351 -0.14 -15.84 -42.48
N MET A 352 0.61 -16.73 -43.13
CA MET A 352 0.82 -16.67 -44.59
C MET A 352 -0.49 -16.84 -45.37
N ARG A 353 -1.36 -17.76 -44.95
CA ARG A 353 -2.69 -17.95 -45.57
C ARG A 353 -3.58 -16.73 -45.40
N ALA A 354 -3.49 -16.03 -44.27
CA ALA A 354 -4.21 -14.79 -44.04
C ALA A 354 -3.74 -13.68 -45.00
N PHE A 355 -2.43 -13.55 -45.26
CA PHE A 355 -1.92 -12.65 -46.31
C PHE A 355 -2.40 -13.02 -47.72
N GLU A 356 -2.62 -14.29 -48.00
CA GLU A 356 -3.22 -14.77 -49.25
C GLU A 356 -4.74 -14.54 -49.33
N GLY A 357 -5.35 -13.93 -48.31
CA GLY A 357 -6.78 -13.61 -48.25
C GLY A 357 -7.68 -14.73 -47.68
N LYS A 358 -7.11 -15.77 -47.08
CA LYS A 358 -7.86 -16.87 -46.44
C LYS A 358 -7.75 -16.77 -44.92
N GLY A 359 -8.88 -16.58 -44.24
CA GLY A 359 -8.91 -16.57 -42.76
C GLY A 359 -8.44 -15.25 -42.13
N THR A 360 -8.61 -14.13 -42.83
CA THR A 360 -8.28 -12.79 -42.33
C THR A 360 -9.02 -12.45 -41.03
N GLU A 361 -10.18 -13.06 -40.77
CA GLU A 361 -10.96 -12.93 -39.52
C GLU A 361 -10.17 -13.25 -38.23
N TYR A 362 -9.07 -13.99 -38.33
CA TYR A 362 -8.19 -14.34 -37.20
C TYR A 362 -7.04 -13.36 -36.98
N PHE A 363 -6.78 -12.46 -37.93
CA PHE A 363 -5.61 -11.57 -37.96
C PHE A 363 -5.95 -10.08 -38.15
N ASP A 364 -7.19 -9.76 -38.55
CA ASP A 364 -7.77 -8.40 -38.64
C ASP A 364 -8.47 -7.93 -37.35
#